data_AF-A0A2X4TWW9-F1
#
_entry.id   AF-A0A2X4TWW9-F1
#
_cell.length_a   1.000
_cell.length_b   1.000
_cell.length_c   1.000
_cell.angle_alpha   90.00
_cell.angle_beta   90.00
_cell.angle_gamma   90.00
#
_symmetry.space_group_name_H-M   'P 1'
#
loop_
_entity.id
_entity.type
_entity.pdbx_description
1 polymer ?
#
loop_
_entity_poly.entity_id
_entity_poly.type
_entity_poly.pdbx_seq_one_letter_code
_entity_poly.pdbx_strand_id
1 'polypeptide(L)'
;MVRELLDSDRFIEVFVDTPLAICEARDPKGLYKKARAGELRNFTGIDSVYEAPQQPDIHLDGQQLVTNLIAQLLDVLRGRAIIKP
;
A
#
# COMPACT_ATOMS: atom_id res chain seq x y z
N MET A 1 -16.35 -3.17 4.54
CA MET A 1 -15.15 -2.47 3.97
C MET A 1 -15.50 -1.74 2.68
N VAL A 2 -14.67 -0.79 2.18
CA VAL A 2 -14.93 -0.05 0.93
C VAL A 2 -15.25 -0.98 -0.26
N ARG A 3 -14.61 -2.15 -0.32
CA ARG A 3 -14.87 -3.20 -1.31
C ARG A 3 -16.35 -3.62 -1.40
N GLU A 4 -17.09 -3.63 -0.29
CA GLU A 4 -18.51 -4.03 -0.24
C GLU A 4 -19.45 -2.96 -0.78
N LEU A 5 -18.96 -1.73 -0.98
CA LEU A 5 -19.74 -0.61 -1.50
C LEU A 5 -19.71 -0.53 -3.03
N LEU A 6 -18.91 -1.37 -3.69
CA LEU A 6 -18.64 -1.33 -5.12
C LEU A 6 -18.87 -2.71 -5.74
N ASP A 7 -19.23 -2.72 -7.02
CA ASP A 7 -19.28 -3.95 -7.80
C ASP A 7 -17.89 -4.59 -7.88
N SER A 8 -17.84 -5.92 -7.96
CA SER A 8 -16.61 -6.72 -7.88
C SER A 8 -15.58 -6.40 -8.97
N ASP A 9 -16.02 -5.83 -10.10
CA ASP A 9 -15.20 -5.42 -11.23
C ASP A 9 -14.75 -3.95 -11.14
N ARG A 10 -15.20 -3.21 -10.13
CA ARG A 10 -14.97 -1.76 -9.98
C ARG A 10 -14.06 -1.41 -8.81
N PHE A 11 -13.55 -2.40 -8.09
CA PHE A 11 -12.61 -2.21 -6.99
C PHE A 11 -11.43 -3.17 -7.11
N ILE A 12 -10.22 -2.65 -6.93
CA ILE A 12 -8.98 -3.41 -6.92
C ILE A 12 -8.18 -2.95 -5.71
N GLU A 13 -7.95 -3.88 -4.77
CA GLU A 13 -7.13 -3.61 -3.60
C GLU A 13 -5.66 -3.90 -3.91
N VAL A 14 -4.86 -2.85 -3.83
CA VAL A 14 -3.41 -2.94 -4.02
C VAL A 14 -2.74 -2.80 -2.67
N PHE A 15 -2.11 -3.87 -2.20
CA PHE A 15 -1.32 -3.87 -0.98
C PHE A 15 0.15 -3.65 -1.31
N VAL A 16 0.70 -2.54 -0.82
CA VAL A 16 2.14 -2.25 -0.90
C VAL A 16 2.79 -2.72 0.40
N ASP A 17 3.30 -3.94 0.37
CA ASP A 17 3.92 -4.61 1.51
C ASP A 17 5.35 -4.10 1.68
N THR A 18 5.47 -3.01 2.44
CA THR A 18 6.77 -2.44 2.81
C THR A 18 6.97 -2.60 4.31
N PRO A 19 8.07 -3.23 4.75
CA PRO A 19 8.41 -3.29 6.16
C PRO A 19 8.44 -1.89 6.80
N LEU A 20 7.86 -1.78 8.01
CA LEU A 20 7.79 -0.52 8.76
C LEU A 20 9.16 0.17 8.88
N ALA A 21 10.22 -0.59 9.15
CA ALA A 21 11.57 -0.04 9.27
C ALA A 21 12.03 0.69 8.00
N ILE A 22 11.62 0.23 6.81
CA ILE A 22 11.94 0.88 5.54
C ILE A 22 11.08 2.12 5.33
N CYS A 23 9.79 2.07 5.73
CA CYS A 23 8.92 3.25 5.73
C CYS A 23 9.46 4.36 6.64
N GLU A 24 9.90 4.00 7.85
CA GLU A 24 10.53 4.91 8.82
C GLU A 24 11.86 5.46 8.31
N ALA A 25 12.69 4.64 7.65
CA ALA A 25 13.95 5.09 7.08
C ALA A 25 13.74 6.08 5.92
N ARG A 26 12.68 5.89 5.11
CA ARG A 26 12.35 6.78 3.99
C ARG A 26 11.77 8.12 4.47
N ASP A 27 10.90 8.09 5.49
CA ASP A 27 10.16 9.20 6.13
C ASP A 27 10.22 10.57 5.41
N PRO A 28 9.71 10.69 4.18
CA PRO A 28 9.94 11.85 3.33
C PRO A 28 9.26 13.12 3.86
N LYS A 29 8.30 12.95 4.77
CA LYS A 29 7.52 14.03 5.39
C LYS A 29 7.91 14.27 6.86
N GLY A 30 8.85 13.49 7.42
CA GLY A 30 9.23 13.59 8.82
C GLY A 30 8.12 13.17 9.80
N LEU A 31 7.12 12.42 9.36
CA LEU A 31 5.94 12.06 10.17
C LEU A 31 6.27 10.95 11.15
N TYR A 32 7.03 9.93 10.73
CA TYR A 32 7.48 8.87 11.63
C TYR A 32 8.38 9.44 12.73
N LYS A 33 9.28 10.38 12.38
CA LYS A 33 10.11 11.09 13.37
C LYS A 33 9.27 11.83 14.42
N LYS A 34 8.24 12.57 14.00
CA LYS A 34 7.33 13.29 14.92
C LYS A 34 6.52 12.35 15.79
N ALA A 35 6.04 11.24 15.22
CA ALA A 35 5.32 10.21 15.97
C ALA A 35 6.22 9.54 17.03
N ARG A 36 7.47 9.19 16.69
CA ARG A 36 8.46 8.67 17.65
C ARG A 36 8.81 9.68 18.75
N ALA A 37 8.74 10.98 18.47
CA ALA A 37 8.91 12.04 19.46
C ALA A 37 7.66 12.29 20.34
N GLY A 38 6.55 11.60 20.08
CA GLY A 38 5.29 11.77 20.81
C GLY A 38 4.46 12.99 20.41
N GLU A 39 4.86 13.69 19.34
CA GLU A 39 4.16 14.87 18.81
C GLU A 39 2.92 14.51 17.99
N LEU A 40 2.89 13.29 17.44
CA LEU A 40 1.75 12.72 16.71
C LEU A 40 1.28 11.47 17.43
N ARG A 41 -0.01 11.44 17.77
CA ARG A 41 -0.70 10.29 18.39
C ARG A 41 -1.52 9.52 17.35
N ASN A 42 -1.79 8.26 17.66
CA ASN A 42 -2.51 7.28 16.85
C ASN A 42 -1.92 7.10 15.44
N PHE A 43 -0.60 7.16 15.33
CA PHE A 43 0.15 6.99 14.11
C PHE A 43 0.25 5.49 13.71
N THR A 44 -0.24 5.19 12.51
CA THR A 44 -0.25 3.85 11.95
C THR A 44 1.16 3.25 11.87
N GLY A 45 1.33 2.05 12.42
CA GLY A 45 2.61 1.33 12.49
C GLY A 45 3.43 1.63 13.75
N ILE A 46 3.09 2.66 14.54
CA ILE A 46 3.76 2.96 15.80
C ILE A 46 2.84 2.65 16.98
N ASP A 47 1.76 3.41 17.12
CA ASP A 47 0.80 3.35 18.24
C ASP A 47 -0.61 2.94 17.79
N SER A 48 -0.84 2.88 16.47
CA SER A 48 -2.00 2.23 15.86
C SER A 48 -1.57 1.03 15.00
N VAL A 49 -2.33 -0.06 15.05
CA VAL A 49 -2.07 -1.27 14.23
C VAL A 49 -2.42 -0.99 12.77
N TYR A 50 -1.57 -1.46 11.86
CA TYR A 50 -1.91 -1.62 10.45
C TYR A 50 -2.42 -3.04 10.22
N GLU A 51 -3.66 -3.18 9.78
CA GLU A 51 -4.24 -4.48 9.44
C GLU A 51 -4.00 -4.75 7.95
N ALA A 52 -3.01 -5.59 7.66
CA ALA A 52 -2.72 -5.99 6.29
C ALA A 52 -3.92 -6.76 5.69
N PRO A 53 -4.28 -6.51 4.42
CA PRO A 53 -5.38 -7.22 3.78
C PRO A 53 -5.04 -8.71 3.65
N GLN A 54 -6.01 -9.57 3.96
CA GLN A 54 -5.80 -11.02 3.89
C GLN A 54 -5.76 -11.55 2.45
N GLN A 55 -6.50 -10.89 1.54
CA GLN A 55 -6.65 -11.30 0.14
C GLN A 55 -6.64 -10.07 -0.77
N PRO A 56 -5.50 -9.35 -0.89
CA PRO A 56 -5.40 -8.24 -1.82
C PRO A 56 -5.49 -8.73 -3.26
N ASP A 57 -6.07 -7.91 -4.15
CA ASP A 57 -6.08 -8.21 -5.59
C ASP A 57 -4.67 -8.18 -6.19
N ILE A 58 -3.82 -7.29 -5.67
CA ILE A 58 -2.46 -7.08 -6.10
C ILE A 58 -1.59 -6.89 -4.86
N HIS A 59 -0.59 -7.75 -4.69
CA HIS A 59 0.45 -7.62 -3.67
C HIS A 59 1.73 -7.10 -4.33
N LEU A 60 2.28 -6.00 -3.79
CA LEU A 60 3.49 -5.35 -4.28
C LEU A 60 4.54 -5.35 -3.16
N ASP A 61 5.73 -5.87 -3.44
CA ASP A 61 6.87 -5.79 -2.53
C ASP A 61 7.51 -4.39 -2.61
N GLY A 62 7.20 -3.53 -1.63
CA GLY A 62 7.64 -2.14 -1.65
C GLY A 62 9.13 -1.90 -1.41
N GLN A 63 9.92 -2.97 -1.32
CA GLN A 63 11.39 -2.93 -1.33
C GLN A 63 11.96 -2.82 -2.74
N GLN A 64 11.19 -3.23 -3.76
CA GLN A 64 11.64 -3.16 -5.15
C GLN A 64 11.62 -1.74 -5.72
N LEU A 65 12.25 -1.58 -6.88
CA LEU A 65 12.16 -0.34 -7.64
C LEU A 65 10.71 -0.10 -8.10
N VAL A 66 10.29 1.17 -8.02
CA VAL A 66 8.95 1.59 -8.45
C VAL A 66 8.62 1.17 -9.88
N THR A 67 9.61 1.14 -10.77
CA THR A 67 9.44 0.71 -12.16
C THR A 67 8.97 -0.73 -12.27
N ASN A 68 9.45 -1.62 -11.40
CA ASN A 68 9.05 -3.03 -11.38
C ASN A 68 7.61 -3.16 -10.85
N LEU A 69 7.29 -2.41 -9.80
CA LEU A 69 5.95 -2.43 -9.20
C LEU A 69 4.90 -1.89 -10.16
N ILE A 70 5.23 -0.84 -10.90
CA ILE A 70 4.35 -0.29 -11.94
C ILE A 70 4.18 -1.27 -13.09
N ALA A 71 5.25 -1.93 -13.55
CA ALA A 71 5.13 -2.96 -14.58
C ALA A 71 4.17 -4.08 -14.16
N GLN A 72 4.35 -4.63 -12.95
CA GLN A 72 3.46 -5.64 -12.38
C GLN A 72 2.00 -5.16 -12.29
N LEU A 73 1.78 -3.93 -11.81
CA LEU A 73 0.44 -3.34 -11.71
C LEU A 73 -0.22 -3.23 -13.09
N LEU A 74 0.50 -2.71 -14.09
CA LEU A 74 -0.02 -2.55 -15.46
C LEU A 74 -0.37 -3.90 -16.10
N ASP A 75 0.43 -4.94 -15.86
CA ASP A 75 0.16 -6.27 -16.39
C ASP A 75 -1.14 -6.86 -15.83
N VAL A 76 -1.42 -6.65 -14.54
CA VAL A 76 -2.72 -7.04 -13.96
C VAL A 76 -3.88 -6.26 -14.58
N LEU A 77 -3.73 -4.94 -14.75
CA LEU A 77 -4.79 -4.12 -15.34
C LEU A 77 -5.07 -4.49 -16.81
N ARG A 78 -4.03 -4.80 -17.60
CA ARG A 78 -4.16 -5.34 -18.97
C ARG A 78 -4.83 -6.71 -18.97
N GLY A 79 -4.38 -7.62 -18.10
CA GLY A 79 -4.94 -8.97 -17.99
C GLY A 79 -6.42 -8.99 -17.60
N ARG A 80 -6.88 -7.99 -16.84
CA ARG A 80 -8.29 -7.77 -16.49
C ARG A 80 -9.06 -6.92 -17.51
N ALA A 81 -8.44 -6.55 -18.64
CA ALA A 81 -9.02 -5.72 -19.71
C ALA A 81 -9.52 -4.33 -19.25
N ILE A 82 -8.93 -3.79 -18.19
CA ILE A 82 -9.27 -2.47 -17.64
C ILE A 82 -8.62 -1.37 -18.48
N ILE A 83 -7.39 -1.63 -18.94
CA ILE A 83 -6.64 -0.77 -19.84
C ILE A 83 -6.34 -1.51 -21.14
N LYS A 84 -6.22 -0.76 -22.23
CA LYS A 84 -5.81 -1.30 -23.53
C LYS A 84 -4.34 -1.76 -23.46
N PRO A 85 -3.94 -2.75 -24.27
CA PRO A 85 -2.57 -3.25 -24.34
C PRO A 85 -1.54 -2.13 -24.51
#